data_AF-A0AAW1SV11-F1
#
_entry.id   AF-A0AAW1SV11-F1
#
_cell.length_a   1.000
_cell.length_b   1.000
_cell.length_c   1.000
_cell.angle_alpha   90.00
_cell.angle_beta   90.00
_cell.angle_gamma   90.00
#
_symmetry.space_group_name_H-M   'P 1'
#
loop_
_entity.id
_entity.type
_entity.pdbx_description
1 polymer ?
#
loop_
_entity_poly.entity_id
_entity_poly.type
_entity_poly.pdbx_seq_one_letter_code
_entity_poly.pdbx_strand_id
1 'polypeptide(L)'
;MLCLRQPLAGLKPPQRTEASGLSISDKIKAIKQLTARAEEAATSGEFDLALGCYNEIVQRFPDLAITEYARIHRAIFLYQTGNASRAILELEDEEVNLRGFAEVHAALACILHAERPQQVGRAESQWEIASEFDTRFSDIQWVQQEKHWPPRLLSALQSFLSLA
;
A
#
# COMPACT_ATOMS: atom_id res chain seq x y z
N MET A 1 10.15 -34.21 45.48
CA MET A 1 9.72 -34.03 44.07
C MET A 1 10.76 -33.17 43.37
N LEU A 2 11.57 -33.77 42.50
CA LEU A 2 12.57 -33.05 41.70
C LEU A 2 11.90 -32.50 40.44
N CYS A 3 11.85 -31.17 40.31
CA CYS A 3 11.44 -30.50 39.07
C CYS A 3 12.57 -30.61 38.03
N LEU A 4 12.38 -31.48 37.03
CA LEU A 4 13.22 -31.54 35.84
C LEU A 4 12.87 -30.38 34.91
N ARG A 5 13.80 -29.44 34.71
CA ARG A 5 13.74 -28.46 33.61
C ARG A 5 14.15 -29.17 32.32
N GLN A 6 13.25 -29.24 31.35
CA GLN A 6 13.59 -29.62 29.98
C GLN A 6 14.30 -28.46 29.26
N PRO A 7 15.31 -28.72 28.42
CA PRO A 7 15.92 -27.69 27.58
C PRO A 7 15.03 -27.39 26.37
N LEU A 8 14.80 -26.09 26.10
CA LEU A 8 14.10 -25.60 24.92
C LEU A 8 14.90 -25.98 23.66
N ALA A 9 14.31 -26.83 22.83
CA ALA A 9 14.83 -27.20 21.53
C ALA A 9 14.99 -25.96 20.63
N GLY A 10 16.09 -25.93 19.89
CA GLY A 10 16.60 -24.76 19.17
C GLY A 10 15.59 -24.11 18.23
N LEU A 11 15.27 -22.85 18.53
CA LEU A 11 14.80 -21.91 17.53
C LEU A 11 15.95 -21.68 16.55
N LYS A 12 15.80 -22.22 15.34
CA LYS A 12 16.68 -21.91 14.22
C LYS A 12 16.59 -20.39 14.00
N PRO A 13 17.71 -19.66 13.99
CA PRO A 13 17.68 -18.22 13.78
C PRO A 13 16.98 -17.91 12.45
N PRO A 14 16.22 -16.81 12.35
CA PRO A 14 15.56 -16.42 11.10
C PRO A 14 16.63 -16.41 10.01
N GLN A 15 16.33 -17.09 8.89
CA GLN A 15 17.24 -17.10 7.75
C GLN A 15 17.51 -15.65 7.35
N ARG A 16 18.78 -15.28 7.36
CA ARG A 16 19.24 -13.97 6.93
C ARG A 16 18.76 -13.79 5.49
N THR A 17 17.73 -12.97 5.27
CA THR A 17 17.26 -12.63 3.94
C THR A 17 18.47 -12.11 3.15
N GLU A 18 18.66 -12.54 1.90
CA GLU A 18 19.84 -12.19 1.08
C GLU A 18 20.09 -10.67 1.00
N ALA A 19 19.05 -9.86 1.22
CA ALA A 19 19.10 -8.40 1.34
C ALA A 19 19.93 -7.86 2.52
N SER A 20 20.22 -8.67 3.54
CA SER A 20 20.96 -8.27 4.74
C SER A 20 22.45 -7.96 4.49
N GLY A 21 23.01 -8.42 3.36
CA GLY A 21 24.41 -8.17 2.96
C GLY A 21 24.59 -7.01 1.96
N LEU A 22 23.51 -6.43 1.44
CA LEU A 22 23.59 -5.36 0.44
C LEU A 22 23.93 -4.01 1.07
N SER A 23 24.72 -3.20 0.36
CA SER A 23 24.92 -1.80 0.71
C SER A 23 23.62 -1.02 0.59
N ILE A 24 23.49 0.10 1.31
CA ILE A 24 22.29 0.98 1.20
C ILE A 24 22.10 1.46 -0.25
N SER A 25 23.19 1.75 -0.96
CA SER A 25 23.15 2.18 -2.36
C SER A 25 22.54 1.10 -3.26
N ASP A 26 22.96 -0.16 -3.09
CA ASP A 26 22.44 -1.28 -3.86
C ASP A 26 20.97 -1.54 -3.56
N LYS A 27 20.56 -1.41 -2.29
CA LYS A 27 19.14 -1.52 -1.89
C LYS A 27 18.29 -0.45 -2.58
N ILE A 28 18.73 0.81 -2.54
CA ILE A 28 18.02 1.92 -3.19
C ILE A 28 17.93 1.69 -4.70
N LYS A 29 19.00 1.22 -5.34
CA LYS A 29 19.00 0.88 -6.76
C LYS A 29 17.99 -0.22 -7.08
N ALA A 30 17.94 -1.29 -6.28
CA ALA A 30 17.00 -2.38 -6.46
C ALA A 30 15.54 -1.91 -6.28
N ILE A 31 15.27 -1.08 -5.27
CA ILE A 31 13.93 -0.48 -5.06
C ILE A 31 13.50 0.31 -6.28
N LYS A 32 14.36 1.21 -6.79
CA LYS A 32 14.05 2.01 -7.98
C LYS A 32 13.75 1.15 -9.22
N GLN A 33 14.49 0.07 -9.41
CA GLN A 33 14.27 -0.86 -10.53
C GLN A 33 12.94 -1.60 -10.40
N LEU A 34 12.60 -2.07 -9.20
CA LEU A 34 11.33 -2.74 -8.93
C LEU A 34 10.15 -1.76 -9.07
N THR A 35 10.29 -0.52 -8.60
CA THR A 35 9.26 0.51 -8.76
C THR A 35 9.01 0.82 -10.24
N ALA A 36 10.06 1.07 -11.02
CA ALA A 36 9.92 1.35 -12.45
C ALA A 36 9.24 0.20 -13.21
N ARG A 37 9.61 -1.05 -12.87
CA ARG A 37 8.96 -2.24 -13.45
C ARG A 37 7.49 -2.36 -13.03
N ALA A 38 7.16 -2.00 -11.80
CA ALA A 38 5.77 -2.02 -11.32
C ALA A 38 4.91 -0.98 -12.04
N GLU A 39 5.45 0.21 -12.27
CA GLU A 39 4.79 1.30 -13.01
C GLU A 39 4.57 0.90 -14.48
N GLU A 40 5.59 0.36 -15.15
CA GLU A 40 5.46 -0.15 -16.53
C GLU A 40 4.43 -1.28 -16.64
N ALA A 41 4.44 -2.21 -15.69
CA ALA A 41 3.45 -3.29 -15.61
C ALA A 41 2.03 -2.72 -15.42
N ALA A 42 1.85 -1.74 -14.53
CA ALA A 42 0.56 -1.10 -14.29
C ALA A 42 0.04 -0.38 -15.55
N THR A 43 0.90 0.36 -16.27
CA THR A 43 0.54 1.00 -17.55
C THR A 43 0.14 -0.04 -18.60
N SER A 44 0.77 -1.22 -18.59
CA SER A 44 0.46 -2.32 -19.51
C SER A 44 -0.77 -3.15 -19.08
N GLY A 45 -1.38 -2.84 -17.93
CA GLY A 45 -2.51 -3.59 -17.38
C GLY A 45 -2.13 -4.89 -16.67
N GLU A 46 -0.85 -5.16 -16.48
CA GLU A 46 -0.32 -6.34 -15.78
C GLU A 46 -0.32 -6.13 -14.26
N PHE A 47 -1.52 -5.99 -13.68
CA PHE A 47 -1.67 -5.57 -12.27
C PHE A 47 -1.13 -6.58 -11.26
N ASP A 48 -1.20 -7.88 -11.54
CA ASP A 48 -0.60 -8.92 -10.69
C ASP A 48 0.92 -8.80 -10.66
N LEU A 49 1.53 -8.42 -11.80
CA LEU A 49 2.97 -8.19 -11.90
C LEU A 49 3.38 -6.94 -11.10
N ALA A 50 2.62 -5.85 -11.25
CA ALA A 50 2.83 -4.63 -10.47
C ALA A 50 2.74 -4.90 -8.96
N LEU A 51 1.70 -5.63 -8.53
CA LEU A 51 1.55 -6.08 -7.14
C LEU A 51 2.75 -6.94 -6.69
N GLY A 52 3.20 -7.87 -7.53
CA GLY A 52 4.36 -8.71 -7.27
C GLY A 52 5.64 -7.89 -7.01
N CYS A 53 5.90 -6.85 -7.81
CA CYS A 53 7.03 -5.96 -7.61
C CYS A 53 6.96 -5.18 -6.29
N TYR A 54 5.81 -4.62 -5.92
CA TYR A 54 5.67 -3.92 -4.64
C TYR A 54 5.74 -4.87 -3.44
N ASN A 55 5.18 -6.09 -3.55
CA ASN A 55 5.36 -7.15 -2.55
C ASN A 55 6.85 -7.44 -2.32
N GLU A 56 7.61 -7.57 -3.41
CA GLU A 56 9.03 -7.85 -3.35
C GLU A 56 9.81 -6.72 -2.65
N ILE A 57 9.51 -5.45 -2.95
CA ILE A 57 10.12 -4.30 -2.27
C ILE A 57 9.87 -4.36 -0.76
N VAL A 58 8.60 -4.50 -0.36
CA VAL A 58 8.19 -4.49 1.05
C VAL A 58 8.79 -5.66 1.84
N GLN A 59 8.93 -6.83 1.21
CA GLN A 59 9.52 -8.01 1.85
C GLN A 59 11.04 -7.93 1.96
N ARG A 60 11.72 -7.40 0.92
CA ARG A 60 13.19 -7.36 0.88
C ARG A 60 13.78 -6.18 1.65
N PHE A 61 13.06 -5.06 1.72
CA PHE A 61 13.56 -3.80 2.28
C PHE A 61 12.60 -3.17 3.30
N PRO A 62 12.13 -3.92 4.33
CA PRO A 62 11.07 -3.46 5.21
C PRO A 62 11.45 -2.23 6.06
N ASP A 63 12.73 -2.08 6.39
CA ASP A 63 13.22 -1.09 7.36
C ASP A 63 13.63 0.26 6.73
N LEU A 64 13.50 0.43 5.41
CA LEU A 64 13.86 1.67 4.74
C LEU A 64 12.64 2.58 4.58
N ALA A 65 12.77 3.86 4.97
CA ALA A 65 11.69 4.84 4.83
C ALA A 65 11.20 4.98 3.37
N ILE A 66 12.09 4.88 2.37
CA ILE A 66 11.71 4.93 0.95
C ILE A 66 10.75 3.80 0.53
N THR A 67 10.59 2.75 1.34
CA THR A 67 9.65 1.65 1.12
C THR A 67 8.20 2.06 1.41
N GLU A 68 7.95 3.17 2.11
CA GLU A 68 6.59 3.69 2.40
C GLU A 68 5.75 3.83 1.13
N TYR A 69 6.32 4.42 0.07
CA TYR A 69 5.66 4.53 -1.24
C TYR A 69 5.23 3.15 -1.80
N ALA A 70 6.09 2.14 -1.67
CA ALA A 70 5.78 0.79 -2.11
C ALA A 70 4.69 0.13 -1.26
N ARG A 71 4.58 0.44 0.04
CA ARG A 71 3.52 -0.09 0.90
C ARG A 71 2.16 0.44 0.50
N ILE A 72 2.05 1.75 0.24
CA ILE A 72 0.82 2.38 -0.27
C ILE A 72 0.40 1.74 -1.59
N HIS A 73 1.32 1.65 -2.55
CA HIS A 73 1.03 1.10 -3.87
C HIS A 73 0.71 -0.39 -3.82
N ARG A 74 1.34 -1.17 -2.93
CA ARG A 74 0.97 -2.57 -2.68
C ARG A 74 -0.48 -2.70 -2.25
N ALA A 75 -0.94 -1.85 -1.33
CA ALA A 75 -2.34 -1.84 -0.89
C ALA A 75 -3.30 -1.45 -2.02
N ILE A 76 -2.95 -0.43 -2.82
CA ILE A 76 -3.71 -0.04 -4.01
C ILE A 76 -3.83 -1.19 -5.02
N PHE A 77 -2.74 -1.91 -5.31
CA PHE A 77 -2.79 -3.02 -6.26
C PHE A 77 -3.42 -4.29 -5.68
N LEU A 78 -3.41 -4.48 -4.35
CA LEU A 78 -4.25 -5.48 -3.70
C LEU A 78 -5.73 -5.20 -3.95
N TYR A 79 -6.16 -3.94 -3.88
CA TYR A 79 -7.53 -3.58 -4.22
C TYR A 79 -7.84 -3.84 -5.69
N GLN A 80 -6.97 -3.38 -6.60
CA GLN A 80 -7.10 -3.59 -8.04
C GLN A 80 -7.28 -5.07 -8.41
N THR A 81 -6.50 -5.96 -7.80
CA THR A 81 -6.52 -7.42 -8.04
C THR A 81 -7.62 -8.16 -7.28
N GLY A 82 -8.45 -7.45 -6.50
CA GLY A 82 -9.65 -8.01 -5.87
C GLY A 82 -9.53 -8.35 -4.39
N ASN A 83 -8.40 -8.08 -3.75
CA ASN A 83 -8.20 -8.30 -2.32
C ASN A 83 -8.53 -7.04 -1.48
N ALA A 84 -9.79 -6.60 -1.56
CA ALA A 84 -10.24 -5.37 -0.91
C ALA A 84 -10.05 -5.37 0.62
N SER A 85 -10.32 -6.49 1.29
CA SER A 85 -10.17 -6.57 2.75
C SER A 85 -8.73 -6.38 3.19
N ARG A 86 -7.77 -6.94 2.45
CA ARG A 86 -6.35 -6.75 2.75
C ARG A 86 -5.88 -5.34 2.40
N ALA A 87 -6.36 -4.78 1.30
CA ALA A 87 -6.04 -3.41 0.90
C ALA A 87 -6.45 -2.39 1.99
N ILE A 88 -7.67 -2.53 2.54
CA ILE A 88 -8.16 -1.69 3.64
C ILE A 88 -7.23 -1.80 4.85
N LEU A 89 -6.95 -3.02 5.32
CA LEU A 89 -6.08 -3.22 6.49
C LEU A 89 -4.70 -2.59 6.31
N GLU A 90 -4.13 -2.68 5.11
CA GLU A 90 -2.80 -2.11 4.85
C GLU A 90 -2.81 -0.60 4.74
N LEU A 91 -3.85 -0.01 4.14
CA LEU A 91 -4.01 1.45 4.14
C LEU A 91 -4.29 2.00 5.55
N GLU A 92 -4.97 1.25 6.41
CA GLU A 92 -5.17 1.60 7.82
C GLU A 92 -3.84 1.59 8.59
N ASP A 93 -3.00 0.58 8.37
CA ASP A 93 -1.66 0.55 8.96
C ASP A 93 -0.83 1.75 8.48
N GLU A 94 -0.87 2.09 7.18
CA GLU A 94 -0.17 3.25 6.64
C GLU A 94 -0.76 4.59 7.12
N GLU A 95 -2.07 4.70 7.33
CA GLU A 95 -2.71 5.91 7.86
C GLU A 95 -2.18 6.28 9.25
N VAL A 96 -1.91 5.27 10.09
CA VAL A 96 -1.30 5.47 11.41
C VAL A 96 0.16 5.92 11.29
N ASN A 97 0.91 5.35 10.35
CA ASN A 97 2.35 5.59 10.16
C ASN A 97 2.64 6.91 9.43
N LEU A 98 1.81 7.26 8.45
CA LEU A 98 2.02 8.36 7.50
C LEU A 98 0.95 9.44 7.68
N ARG A 99 0.91 10.02 8.89
CA ARG A 99 -0.06 11.07 9.22
C ARG A 99 0.00 12.23 8.24
N GLY A 100 -1.14 12.54 7.62
CA GLY A 100 -1.29 13.63 6.66
C GLY A 100 -0.85 13.31 5.23
N PHE A 101 -0.58 12.04 4.92
CA PHE A 101 -0.36 11.63 3.54
C PHE A 101 -1.71 11.51 2.82
N ALA A 102 -2.09 12.58 2.11
CA ALA A 102 -3.39 12.71 1.45
C ALA A 102 -3.79 11.49 0.60
N GLU A 103 -2.82 10.87 -0.06
CA GLU A 103 -3.05 9.70 -0.93
C GLU A 103 -3.59 8.47 -0.17
N VAL A 104 -3.07 8.21 1.04
CA VAL A 104 -3.54 7.10 1.88
C VAL A 104 -4.99 7.33 2.26
N HIS A 105 -5.28 8.53 2.76
CA HIS A 105 -6.63 8.93 3.17
C HIS A 105 -7.62 8.90 2.00
N ALA A 106 -7.24 9.43 0.83
CA ALA A 106 -8.08 9.42 -0.37
C ALA A 106 -8.36 7.98 -0.84
N ALA A 107 -7.34 7.12 -0.93
CA ALA A 107 -7.50 5.74 -1.34
C ALA A 107 -8.38 4.96 -0.36
N LEU A 108 -8.14 5.13 0.95
CA LEU A 108 -8.92 4.48 2.00
C LEU A 108 -10.39 4.95 1.98
N ALA A 109 -10.65 6.24 1.79
CA ALA A 109 -12.01 6.77 1.64
C ALA A 109 -12.75 6.11 0.47
N CYS A 110 -12.13 6.09 -0.72
CA CYS A 110 -12.73 5.52 -1.92
C CYS A 110 -13.04 4.02 -1.74
N ILE A 111 -12.10 3.26 -1.18
CA ILE A 111 -12.24 1.81 -0.99
C ILE A 111 -13.27 1.50 0.11
N LEU A 112 -13.24 2.21 1.25
CA LEU A 112 -14.23 2.02 2.31
C LEU A 112 -15.64 2.30 1.81
N HIS A 113 -15.83 3.39 1.06
CA HIS A 113 -17.13 3.71 0.49
C HIS A 113 -17.63 2.62 -0.48
N ALA A 114 -16.76 2.14 -1.39
CA ALA A 114 -17.13 1.13 -2.37
C ALA A 114 -17.39 -0.26 -1.76
N GLU A 115 -16.59 -0.67 -0.78
CA GLU A 115 -16.56 -2.07 -0.30
C GLU A 115 -17.20 -2.25 1.09
N ARG A 116 -17.38 -1.16 1.85
CA ARG A 116 -17.95 -1.17 3.21
C ARG A 116 -19.03 -0.09 3.36
N PRO A 117 -20.21 -0.21 2.71
CA PRO A 117 -21.27 0.80 2.77
C PRO A 117 -21.70 1.20 4.19
N GLN A 118 -21.62 0.27 5.14
CA GLN A 118 -21.88 0.50 6.57
C GLN A 118 -20.86 1.42 7.27
N GLN A 119 -19.72 1.70 6.63
CA GLN A 119 -18.65 2.58 7.13
C GLN A 119 -18.59 3.91 6.36
N VAL A 120 -19.70 4.34 5.73
CA VAL A 120 -19.74 5.60 4.95
C VAL A 120 -19.22 6.81 5.72
N GLY A 121 -19.64 7.00 6.98
CA GLY A 121 -19.16 8.13 7.79
C GLY A 121 -17.66 8.11 8.04
N ARG A 122 -17.04 6.91 8.09
CA ARG A 122 -15.58 6.80 8.18
C ARG A 122 -14.90 7.12 6.85
N ALA A 123 -15.50 6.71 5.73
CA ALA A 123 -15.00 7.08 4.41
C ALA A 123 -15.03 8.61 4.22
N GLU A 124 -16.11 9.27 4.64
CA GLU A 124 -16.25 10.73 4.61
C GLU A 124 -15.20 11.43 5.48
N SER A 125 -14.96 10.96 6.71
CA SER A 125 -13.90 11.52 7.56
C SER A 125 -12.51 11.36 6.94
N GLN A 126 -12.23 10.23 6.30
CA GLN A 126 -10.96 10.03 5.60
C GLN A 126 -10.84 10.98 4.40
N TRP A 127 -11.92 11.22 3.67
CA TRP A 127 -11.93 12.16 2.56
C TRP A 127 -11.74 13.61 3.00
N GLU A 128 -12.34 14.01 4.12
CA GLU A 128 -12.15 15.35 4.71
C GLU A 128 -10.66 15.59 5.02
N ILE A 129 -10.00 14.62 5.65
CA ILE A 129 -8.55 14.68 5.92
C ILE A 129 -7.78 14.77 4.61
N ALA A 130 -8.07 13.90 3.62
CA ALA A 130 -7.38 13.94 2.33
C ALA A 130 -7.49 15.31 1.65
N SER A 131 -8.68 15.91 1.71
CA SER A 131 -8.97 17.22 1.12
C SER A 131 -8.30 18.38 1.86
N GLU A 132 -8.09 18.26 3.16
CA GLU A 132 -7.33 19.24 3.95
C GLU A 132 -5.86 19.29 3.50
N PHE A 133 -5.27 18.12 3.20
CA PHE A 133 -3.86 18.02 2.81
C PHE A 133 -3.62 18.26 1.31
N ASP A 134 -4.48 17.75 0.42
CA ASP A 134 -4.36 17.94 -1.03
C ASP A 134 -5.72 17.86 -1.72
N THR A 135 -6.29 19.02 -2.04
CA THR A 135 -7.60 19.13 -2.69
C THR A 135 -7.63 18.54 -4.10
N ARG A 136 -6.47 18.31 -4.75
CA ARG A 136 -6.38 17.80 -6.12
C ARG A 136 -6.86 16.36 -6.26
N PHE A 137 -7.01 15.61 -5.17
CA PHE A 137 -7.62 14.27 -5.22
C PHE A 137 -9.08 14.27 -5.71
N SER A 138 -9.76 15.43 -5.67
CA SER A 138 -11.08 15.62 -6.30
C SER A 138 -11.04 15.71 -7.84
N ASP A 139 -9.87 15.94 -8.44
CA ASP A 139 -9.67 15.93 -9.88
C ASP A 139 -9.24 14.54 -10.34
N ILE A 140 -10.20 13.79 -10.89
CA ILE A 140 -9.96 12.42 -11.35
C ILE A 140 -8.92 12.35 -12.47
N GLN A 141 -8.81 13.38 -13.33
CA GLN A 141 -7.83 13.41 -14.40
C GLN A 141 -6.43 13.60 -13.82
N TRP A 142 -6.29 14.49 -12.84
CA TRP A 142 -5.04 14.66 -12.10
C TRP A 142 -4.63 13.37 -11.37
N VAL A 143 -5.56 12.70 -10.68
CA VAL A 143 -5.25 11.43 -10.00
C VAL A 143 -4.80 10.37 -11.00
N GLN A 144 -5.46 10.27 -12.16
CA GLN A 144 -5.05 9.33 -13.20
C GLN A 144 -3.66 9.65 -13.76
N GLN A 145 -3.33 10.92 -14.00
CA GLN A 145 -2.10 11.32 -14.69
C GLN A 145 -0.89 11.42 -13.75
N GLU A 146 -1.07 11.90 -12.53
CA GLU A 146 0.04 12.15 -11.60
C GLU A 146 0.20 11.01 -10.60
N LYS A 147 -0.91 10.43 -10.13
CA LYS A 147 -0.88 9.32 -9.15
C LYS A 147 -0.94 7.95 -9.79
N HIS A 148 -1.30 7.87 -11.08
CA HIS A 148 -1.35 6.62 -11.83
C HIS A 148 -2.20 5.55 -11.15
N TRP A 149 -3.27 5.97 -10.47
CA TRP A 149 -4.17 5.03 -9.79
C TRP A 149 -4.76 4.04 -10.79
N PRO A 150 -4.87 2.74 -10.43
CA PRO A 150 -5.34 1.74 -11.35
C PRO A 150 -6.87 1.85 -11.55
N PRO A 151 -7.42 1.28 -12.65
CA PRO A 151 -8.79 1.56 -13.08
C PRO A 151 -9.88 1.28 -12.05
N ARG A 152 -9.74 0.25 -11.20
CA ARG A 152 -10.73 -0.07 -10.16
C ARG A 152 -10.77 1.02 -9.09
N LEU A 153 -9.61 1.56 -8.71
CA LEU A 153 -9.54 2.62 -7.71
C LEU A 153 -10.05 3.94 -8.28
N LEU A 154 -9.73 4.26 -9.54
CA LEU A 154 -10.33 5.41 -10.23
C LEU A 154 -11.86 5.30 -10.33
N SER A 155 -12.39 4.10 -10.59
CA SER A 155 -13.85 3.86 -10.63
C SER A 155 -14.48 4.06 -9.24
N ALA A 156 -13.80 3.65 -8.18
CA ALA A 156 -14.24 3.88 -6.81
C ALA A 156 -14.23 5.38 -6.45
N LEU A 157 -13.17 6.10 -6.84
CA LEU A 157 -13.06 7.55 -6.70
C LEU A 157 -14.20 8.27 -7.44
N GLN A 158 -14.46 7.91 -8.70
CA GLN A 158 -15.55 8.49 -9.48
C GLN A 158 -16.91 8.28 -8.81
N SER A 159 -17.14 7.07 -8.28
CA SER A 159 -18.38 6.74 -7.57
C SER A 159 -18.52 7.54 -6.29
N PHE A 160 -17.44 7.66 -5.52
CA PHE A 160 -17.38 8.46 -4.30
C PHE A 160 -17.73 9.93 -4.58
N LEU A 161 -17.06 10.54 -5.58
CA LEU A 161 -17.28 11.94 -5.94
C LEU A 161 -18.66 12.23 -6.50
N SER A 162 -19.35 11.23 -7.07
CA SER A 162 -20.70 11.42 -7.62
C SER A 162 -21.81 11.49 -6.55
N LEU A 163 -21.48 11.14 -5.31
CA LEU A 163 -22.41 11.09 -4.18
C LEU A 163 -22.23 12.24 -3.20
N ALA A 164 -21.13 12.99 -3.30
CA ALA A 164 -20.84 14.20 -2.54
C ALA A 164 -21.43 15.44 -3.23
#